data_AF-A0A7C4B9P7-F1
#
_entry.id   AF-A0A7C4B9P7-F1
#
_cell.length_a   1.000
_cell.length_b   1.000
_cell.length_c   1.000
_cell.angle_alpha   90.00
_cell.angle_beta   90.00
_cell.angle_gamma   90.00
#
_symmetry.space_group_name_H-M   'P 1'
#
loop_
_entity.id
_entity.type
_entity.pdbx_description
1 polymer ?
#
loop_
_entity_poly.entity_id
_entity_poly.type
_entity_poly.pdbx_seq_one_letter_code
_entity_poly.pdbx_strand_id
1 'polypeptide(L)'
;METCPRKVFGYRDGALVIVNPLSCSLCRECAEKFPEYIEVRGDPHMIIMSVEGLGMIPVEKALLVALDVLSKRVNRLVEKIREEALKAEMQLAAGEALKRG
;
A
#
# COMPACT_ATOMS: atom_id res chain seq x y z
N MET A 1 26.56 -14.13 -5.74
CA MET A 1 26.58 -12.65 -5.68
C MET A 1 26.40 -12.22 -4.23
N GLU A 2 27.49 -11.83 -3.57
CA GLU A 2 27.50 -11.45 -2.15
C GLU A 2 26.73 -10.14 -1.87
N THR A 3 26.52 -9.33 -2.90
CA THR A 3 25.87 -8.02 -2.86
C THR A 3 24.40 -8.05 -2.42
N CYS A 4 23.68 -9.15 -2.65
CA CYS A 4 22.26 -9.23 -2.30
C CYS A 4 22.10 -9.83 -0.89
N PRO A 5 21.77 -9.03 0.14
CA PRO A 5 21.62 -9.53 1.51
C PRO A 5 20.44 -10.49 1.67
N ARG A 6 19.50 -10.47 0.72
CA ARG A 6 18.26 -11.27 0.73
C ARG A 6 18.38 -12.60 -0.03
N LYS A 7 19.57 -12.92 -0.56
CA LYS A 7 19.83 -14.18 -1.29
C LYS A 7 18.80 -14.44 -2.40
N VAL A 8 18.48 -13.39 -3.17
CA VAL A 8 17.55 -13.47 -4.32
C VAL A 8 18.15 -14.30 -5.45
N PHE A 9 19.48 -14.29 -5.58
CA PHE A 9 20.23 -14.96 -6.65
C PHE A 9 20.94 -16.22 -6.13
N GLY A 10 21.11 -17.20 -7.02
CA GLY A 10 21.93 -18.40 -6.83
C GLY A 10 22.73 -18.73 -8.08
N TYR A 11 23.45 -19.86 -8.06
CA TYR A 11 24.15 -20.39 -9.23
C TYR A 11 23.63 -21.78 -9.58
N ARG A 12 23.41 -22.04 -10.87
CA ARG A 12 23.08 -23.36 -11.41
C ARG A 12 23.80 -23.52 -12.74
N ASP A 13 24.52 -24.62 -12.90
CA ASP A 13 25.27 -24.96 -14.13
C ASP A 13 26.20 -23.83 -14.62
N GLY A 14 26.85 -23.13 -13.67
CA GLY A 14 27.75 -22.01 -13.96
C GLY A 14 27.04 -20.68 -14.30
N ALA A 15 25.71 -20.66 -14.36
CA ALA A 15 24.92 -19.46 -14.64
C ALA A 15 24.27 -18.88 -13.38
N LEU A 16 24.13 -17.54 -13.35
CA LEU A 16 23.36 -16.83 -12.32
C LEU A 16 21.87 -17.11 -12.53
N VAL A 17 21.16 -17.48 -11.48
CA VAL A 17 19.71 -17.74 -11.51
C VAL A 17 19.00 -16.99 -10.40
N ILE A 18 17.73 -16.63 -10.63
CA ILE A 18 16.86 -16.07 -9.60
C ILE A 18 16.24 -17.23 -8.81
N VAL A 19 16.48 -17.28 -7.51
CA VAL A 19 15.98 -18.35 -6.62
C VAL A 19 14.87 -17.89 -5.69
N ASN A 20 14.92 -16.65 -5.20
CA ASN A 20 13.97 -16.12 -4.20
C ASN A 20 13.50 -14.70 -4.58
N PRO A 21 12.73 -14.52 -5.67
CA PRO A 21 12.35 -13.19 -6.16
C PRO A 21 11.54 -12.39 -5.12
N LEU A 22 10.63 -13.05 -4.39
CA LEU A 22 9.79 -12.44 -3.35
C LEU A 22 10.55 -12.05 -2.08
N SER A 23 11.81 -12.48 -1.92
CA SER A 23 12.65 -12.04 -0.80
C SER A 23 13.31 -10.68 -1.03
N CYS A 24 13.30 -10.18 -2.28
CA CYS A 24 13.85 -8.90 -2.64
C CYS A 24 13.12 -7.77 -1.90
N SER A 25 13.86 -6.93 -1.19
CA SER A 25 13.32 -5.76 -0.48
C SER A 25 13.52 -4.45 -1.26
N LEU A 26 13.74 -4.54 -2.58
CA LEU A 26 14.00 -3.39 -3.47
C LEU A 26 15.14 -2.47 -2.97
N CYS A 27 16.20 -3.03 -2.38
CA CYS A 27 17.35 -2.23 -1.90
C CYS A 27 18.23 -1.67 -3.04
N ARG A 28 18.00 -2.11 -4.29
CA ARG A 28 18.63 -1.67 -5.55
C ARG A 28 20.13 -1.86 -5.72
N GLU A 29 20.88 -2.18 -4.67
CA GLU A 29 22.33 -2.43 -4.72
C GLU A 29 22.78 -3.34 -5.88
N CYS A 30 22.05 -4.43 -6.16
CA CYS A 30 22.37 -5.34 -7.25
C CYS A 30 22.23 -4.71 -8.66
N ALA A 31 21.21 -3.91 -8.88
CA ALA A 31 20.97 -3.20 -10.14
C ALA A 31 21.97 -2.04 -10.31
N GLU A 32 22.38 -1.39 -9.23
CA GLU A 32 23.34 -0.29 -9.26
C GLU A 32 24.77 -0.76 -9.57
N LYS A 33 25.18 -1.89 -9.00
CA LYS A 33 26.51 -2.48 -9.27
C LYS A 33 26.61 -3.18 -10.62
N PHE A 34 25.49 -3.71 -11.13
CA PHE A 34 25.47 -4.49 -12.37
C PHE A 34 24.35 -4.02 -13.31
N PRO A 35 24.38 -2.74 -13.74
CA PRO A 35 23.27 -2.11 -14.46
C PRO A 35 23.03 -2.73 -15.86
N GLU A 36 24.05 -3.35 -16.45
CA GLU A 36 23.93 -4.03 -17.76
C GLU A 36 23.34 -5.44 -17.65
N TYR A 37 23.30 -6.01 -16.44
CA TYR A 37 22.94 -7.42 -16.22
C TYR A 37 21.69 -7.61 -15.35
N ILE A 38 21.36 -6.62 -14.51
CA ILE A 38 20.30 -6.75 -13.50
C ILE A 38 19.38 -5.54 -13.57
N GLU A 39 18.11 -5.82 -13.84
CA GLU A 39 17.01 -4.87 -13.67
C GLU A 39 16.10 -5.35 -12.52
N VAL A 40 15.69 -4.43 -11.64
CA VAL A 40 14.78 -4.71 -10.54
C VAL A 40 13.58 -3.77 -10.61
N ARG A 41 12.38 -4.36 -10.69
CA ARG A 41 11.10 -3.64 -10.66
C ARG A 41 10.18 -4.26 -9.63
N GLY A 42 9.41 -3.43 -8.93
CA GLY A 42 8.26 -3.88 -8.16
C GLY A 42 7.03 -3.96 -9.05
N ASP A 43 6.12 -4.88 -8.77
CA ASP A 43 4.79 -4.89 -9.37
C ASP A 43 3.88 -3.93 -8.59
N PRO A 44 3.36 -2.85 -9.21
CA PRO A 44 2.53 -1.87 -8.52
C PRO A 44 1.16 -2.43 -8.08
N HIS A 45 0.77 -3.61 -8.56
CA HIS A 45 -0.47 -4.29 -8.19
C HIS A 45 -0.27 -5.39 -7.14
N MET A 46 0.97 -5.63 -6.69
CA MET A 46 1.29 -6.68 -5.73
C MET A 46 1.86 -6.10 -4.43
N ILE A 47 1.28 -6.51 -3.30
CA ILE A 47 1.76 -6.14 -1.96
C ILE A 47 2.03 -7.42 -1.18
N ILE A 48 3.27 -7.58 -0.69
CA ILE A 48 3.65 -8.65 0.25
C ILE A 48 3.71 -8.04 1.64
N MET A 49 2.73 -8.38 2.47
CA MET A 49 2.64 -7.92 3.84
C MET A 49 2.98 -9.06 4.81
N SER A 50 3.90 -8.79 5.74
CA SER A 50 4.21 -9.68 6.85
C SER A 50 3.74 -9.05 8.15
N VAL A 51 3.01 -9.81 8.98
CA VAL A 51 2.49 -9.34 10.26
C VAL A 51 2.88 -10.33 11.34
N GLU A 52 3.45 -9.80 12.43
CA GLU A 52 3.84 -10.59 13.59
C GLU A 52 3.09 -10.07 14.82
N GLY A 53 2.54 -10.99 15.61
CA GLY A 53 1.80 -10.66 16.82
C GLY A 53 2.65 -10.86 18.07
N LEU A 54 2.35 -10.11 19.13
CA LEU A 54 2.97 -10.28 20.46
C LEU A 54 2.34 -11.43 21.28
N GLY A 55 1.40 -12.18 20.70
CA GLY A 55 0.71 -13.32 21.35
C GLY A 55 -0.53 -12.97 22.16
N MET A 56 -0.86 -11.68 22.37
CA MET A 56 -2.06 -11.27 23.12
C MET A 56 -3.37 -11.50 22.37
N ILE A 57 -3.35 -11.31 21.04
CA ILE A 57 -4.50 -11.44 20.15
C ILE A 57 -4.01 -12.17 18.90
N PRO A 58 -4.79 -13.11 18.33
CA PRO A 58 -4.47 -13.72 17.04
C PRO A 58 -4.23 -12.65 15.96
N VAL A 59 -3.19 -12.82 15.15
CA VAL A 59 -2.78 -11.85 14.12
C VAL A 59 -3.91 -11.58 13.14
N GLU A 60 -4.66 -12.62 12.77
CA GLU A 60 -5.81 -12.56 11.88
C GLU A 60 -6.90 -11.64 12.46
N LYS A 61 -7.15 -11.75 13.76
CA LYS A 61 -8.12 -10.90 14.46
C LYS A 61 -7.64 -9.45 14.52
N ALA A 62 -6.36 -9.22 14.79
CA ALA A 62 -5.79 -7.87 14.78
C ALA A 62 -5.94 -7.21 13.40
N LEU A 63 -5.66 -7.96 12.32
CA LEU A 63 -5.81 -7.47 10.95
C LEU A 63 -7.27 -7.15 10.59
N LEU A 64 -8.22 -8.04 10.95
CA LEU A 64 -9.64 -7.81 10.71
C LEU A 64 -10.16 -6.55 11.42
N VAL A 65 -9.72 -6.33 12.67
CA VAL A 65 -10.07 -5.12 13.44
C VAL A 65 -9.48 -3.87 12.78
N ALA A 66 -8.24 -3.92 12.30
CA ALA A 66 -7.61 -2.81 11.60
C ALA A 66 -8.39 -2.42 10.32
N LEU A 67 -8.82 -3.42 9.54
CA LEU A 67 -9.63 -3.21 8.33
C LEU A 67 -11.01 -2.61 8.65
N ASP A 68 -11.68 -3.11 9.70
CA ASP A 68 -12.97 -2.57 10.16
C ASP A 68 -12.83 -1.11 10.61
N VAL A 69 -11.79 -0.78 11.39
CA VAL A 69 -11.51 0.60 11.81
C VAL A 69 -11.24 1.49 10.60
N LEU A 70 -10.46 1.03 9.62
CA LEU A 70 -10.20 1.78 8.40
C LEU A 70 -11.51 2.05 7.63
N SER A 71 -12.33 1.02 7.42
CA SER A 71 -13.63 1.15 6.74
C SER A 71 -14.53 2.17 7.43
N LYS A 72 -14.68 2.07 8.76
CA LYS A 72 -15.48 3.01 9.57
C LYS A 72 -14.97 4.45 9.46
N ARG A 73 -13.66 4.67 9.42
CA ARG A 73 -13.07 6.02 9.26
C ARG A 73 -13.35 6.59 7.88
N VAL A 74 -13.20 5.81 6.83
CA VAL A 74 -13.49 6.23 5.45
C VAL A 74 -14.97 6.55 5.28
N ASN A 75 -15.86 5.69 5.77
CA ASN A 75 -17.31 5.94 5.71
C ASN A 75 -17.70 7.22 6.45
N ARG A 76 -17.14 7.44 7.65
CA ARG A 76 -17.37 8.68 8.41
C ARG A 76 -16.89 9.92 7.66
N LEU A 77 -15.77 9.82 6.93
CA LEU A 77 -15.30 10.92 6.10
C LEU A 77 -16.27 11.21 4.95
N VAL A 78 -16.74 10.17 4.25
CA VAL A 78 -17.72 10.30 3.16
C VAL A 78 -19.01 10.95 3.64
N GLU A 79 -19.54 10.53 4.78
CA GLU A 79 -20.76 11.13 5.34
C GLU A 79 -20.57 12.62 5.67
N LYS A 80 -19.43 13.00 6.28
CA LYS A 80 -19.15 14.42 6.54
C LYS A 80 -19.05 15.24 5.26
N ILE A 81 -18.44 14.70 4.20
CA ILE A 81 -18.36 15.38 2.90
C ILE A 81 -19.77 15.60 2.33
N ARG A 82 -20.64 14.60 2.44
CA ARG A 82 -22.04 14.70 1.98
C ARG A 82 -22.83 15.74 2.77
N GLU A 83 -22.71 15.74 4.10
CA GLU A 83 -23.35 16.72 4.97
C GLU A 83 -22.93 18.16 4.59
N GLU A 84 -21.64 18.41 4.39
CA GLU A 84 -21.13 19.73 4.00
C GLU A 84 -21.57 20.13 2.58
N ALA A 85 -21.61 19.19 1.63
CA ALA A 85 -22.12 19.44 0.29
C ALA A 85 -23.61 19.85 0.31
N LEU A 86 -24.45 19.12 1.06
CA LEU A 86 -25.87 19.44 1.22
C LEU A 86 -26.08 20.82 1.87
N LYS A 87 -25.28 21.15 2.90
CA LYS A 87 -25.32 22.49 3.52
C LYS A 87 -24.99 23.59 2.52
N ALA A 88 -23.96 23.39 1.69
CA ALA A 88 -23.55 24.36 0.69
C ALA A 88 -24.66 24.60 -0.37
N GLU A 89 -25.30 23.52 -0.85
CA GLU A 89 -26.43 23.61 -1.79
C GLU A 89 -27.63 24.35 -1.19
N MET A 90 -27.99 24.04 0.06
CA MET A 90 -29.08 24.73 0.77
C MET A 90 -28.80 26.22 0.99
N GLN A 91 -27.54 26.60 1.29
CA GLN A 91 -27.14 27.99 1.45
C GLN A 91 -27.23 28.78 0.14
N LEU A 92 -26.85 28.16 -0.99
CA LEU A 92 -27.00 28.74 -2.32
C LEU A 92 -28.48 28.98 -2.67
N ALA A 93 -29.33 27.96 -2.47
CA ALA A 93 -30.77 28.08 -2.72
C ALA A 93 -31.43 29.17 -1.85
N ALA A 94 -31.05 29.28 -0.58
CA ALA A 94 -31.54 30.33 0.31
C ALA A 94 -31.09 31.74 -0.13
N GLY A 95 -29.84 31.87 -0.59
CA GLY A 95 -29.29 33.13 -1.09
C GLY A 95 -29.93 33.60 -2.41
N GLU A 96 -30.38 32.68 -3.26
CA GLU A 96 -31.10 33.00 -4.50
C GLU A 96 -32.57 33.40 -4.24
N ALA A 97 -33.23 32.78 -3.27
CA ALA A 97 -34.60 33.11 -2.87
C ALA A 97 -34.70 34.54 -2.30
N LEU A 98 -33.70 34.98 -1.52
CA LEU A 98 -33.66 36.33 -0.94
C LEU A 98 -33.44 37.44 -1.97
N LYS A 99 -32.82 37.14 -3.13
CA LYS A 99 -32.58 38.12 -4.21
C LYS A 99 -33.80 38.37 -5.11
N ARG A 100 -34.88 37.59 -4.97
CA ARG A 100 -36.11 37.68 -5.79
C ARG A 100 -37.32 38.25 -5.04
N GLY A 101 -37.17 38.59 -3.75
CA GLY A 101 -38.17 39.31 -2.95
C GLY A 101 -37.78 40.76 -2.78
#